data_AF-A0AAN6EB96-F1
#
_entry.id   AF-A0AAN6EB96-F1
#
_cell.length_a   1.000
_cell.length_b   1.000
_cell.length_c   1.000
_cell.angle_alpha   90.00
_cell.angle_beta   90.00
_cell.angle_gamma   90.00
#
_symmetry.space_group_name_H-M   'P 1'
#
loop_
_entity.id
_entity.type
_entity.pdbx_description
1 polymer ?
#
loop_
_entity_poly.entity_id
_entity_poly.type
_entity_poly.pdbx_seq_one_letter_code
_entity_poly.pdbx_strand_id
1 'polypeptide(L)'
;MPQSNEQLRLQYAADKSHHLPNGRFQSPWPSSTNPSVTAFIKYMFTEYNSNPGWESVKQGRAPPVVPLDYNQIAAPSDVQLTWLGHASLLVQINGANVLFDPVFSTRCSPVQWMGPKRFTRAPCTVSELPHIDVLVLSHNHYDHLDWNTLKQVHERFPDIKVLAPLGNRPILSSLGFTNIVIADWWDETSVELPTGGFTFACTPAQHMTARGLFDRMATLWSSW
;
A
#
# COMPACT_ATOMS: atom_id res chain seq x y z
N MET A 1 22.62 -12.45 27.84
CA MET A 1 22.73 -11.28 26.96
C MET A 1 21.43 -11.16 26.18
N PRO A 2 20.90 -9.96 25.92
CA PRO A 2 19.74 -9.82 25.02
C PRO A 2 20.12 -10.37 23.63
N GLN A 3 19.17 -11.05 22.96
CA GLN A 3 19.37 -11.52 21.59
C GLN A 3 19.65 -10.34 20.66
N SER A 4 20.48 -10.54 19.64
CA SER A 4 20.68 -9.52 18.61
C SER A 4 19.42 -9.36 17.74
N ASN A 5 19.25 -8.19 17.10
CA ASN A 5 18.15 -7.96 16.17
C ASN A 5 18.13 -8.99 15.02
N GLU A 6 19.29 -9.47 14.59
CA GLU A 6 19.41 -10.51 13.57
C GLU A 6 18.91 -11.87 14.07
N GLN A 7 19.24 -12.26 15.31
CA GLN A 7 18.74 -13.50 15.92
C GLN A 7 17.22 -13.44 16.08
N LEU A 8 16.67 -12.30 16.49
CA LEU A 8 15.24 -12.08 16.58
C LEU A 8 14.55 -12.15 15.21
N ARG A 9 15.14 -11.53 14.16
CA ARG A 9 14.65 -11.63 12.78
C ARG A 9 14.60 -13.10 12.33
N LEU A 10 15.69 -13.85 12.49
CA LEU A 10 15.78 -15.24 12.05
C LEU A 10 14.81 -16.14 12.80
N GLN A 11 14.70 -15.95 14.12
CA GLN A 11 13.73 -16.68 14.94
C GLN A 11 12.30 -16.42 14.46
N TYR A 12 11.96 -15.16 14.23
CA TYR A 12 10.64 -14.77 13.75
C TYR A 12 10.35 -15.31 12.35
N ALA A 13 11.31 -15.17 11.43
CA ALA A 13 11.18 -15.69 10.08
C ALA A 13 10.95 -17.21 10.07
N ALA A 14 11.50 -17.92 11.06
CA ALA A 14 11.30 -19.36 11.24
C ALA A 14 9.98 -19.71 11.95
N ASP A 15 9.55 -18.94 12.95
CA ASP A 15 8.35 -19.26 13.74
C ASP A 15 7.04 -19.01 12.99
N LYS A 16 7.04 -18.06 12.05
CA LYS A 16 5.86 -17.64 11.27
C LYS A 16 4.61 -17.43 12.16
N SER A 17 4.81 -16.87 13.36
CA SER A 17 3.79 -16.67 14.40
C SER A 17 2.62 -15.76 13.98
N HIS A 18 2.76 -15.03 12.87
CA HIS A 18 1.69 -14.29 12.22
C HIS A 18 0.71 -15.16 11.41
N HIS A 19 1.00 -16.44 11.16
CA HIS A 19 0.08 -17.35 10.47
C HIS A 19 -0.84 -18.06 11.47
N LEU A 20 -2.15 -18.06 11.20
CA LEU A 20 -3.14 -18.79 11.99
C LEU A 20 -3.56 -20.10 11.29
N PRO A 21 -3.92 -21.16 12.05
CA PRO A 21 -4.35 -22.45 11.48
C PRO A 21 -5.56 -22.38 10.53
N ASN A 22 -6.36 -21.31 10.63
CA ASN A 22 -7.53 -21.09 9.76
C ASN A 22 -7.18 -20.35 8.46
N GLY A 23 -5.90 -20.17 8.14
CA GLY A 23 -5.43 -19.48 6.94
C GLY A 23 -5.51 -17.95 7.02
N ARG A 24 -5.76 -17.38 8.21
CA ARG A 24 -5.72 -15.92 8.46
C ARG A 24 -4.39 -15.50 9.07
N PHE A 25 -4.21 -14.19 9.16
CA PHE A 25 -3.01 -13.58 9.73
C PHE A 25 -3.28 -12.87 11.07
N GLN A 26 -2.22 -12.65 11.84
CA GLN A 26 -2.26 -11.84 13.06
C GLN A 26 -0.97 -11.04 13.23
N SER A 27 -1.06 -9.90 13.91
CA SER A 27 0.13 -9.24 14.45
C SER A 27 0.51 -9.93 15.76
N PRO A 28 1.71 -10.51 15.89
CA PRO A 28 2.08 -11.36 17.03
C PRO A 28 2.54 -10.58 18.26
N TRP A 29 2.80 -9.27 18.12
CA TRP A 29 3.31 -8.47 19.23
C TRP A 29 2.21 -8.12 20.24
N PRO A 30 2.50 -8.14 21.55
CA PRO A 30 1.54 -7.74 22.59
C PRO A 30 1.02 -6.30 22.44
N SER A 31 1.78 -5.42 21.79
CA SER A 31 1.37 -4.04 21.46
C SER A 31 0.28 -3.95 20.41
N SER A 32 -0.01 -5.05 19.70
CA SER A 32 -1.02 -5.08 18.67
C SER A 32 -2.43 -5.16 19.25
N THR A 33 -3.10 -4.03 19.30
CA THR A 33 -4.52 -3.93 19.62
C THR A 33 -5.32 -3.66 18.36
N ASN A 34 -6.29 -4.52 18.07
CA ASN A 34 -7.22 -4.31 16.98
C ASN A 34 -8.56 -3.81 17.53
N PRO A 35 -9.17 -2.75 16.97
CA PRO A 35 -10.49 -2.34 17.38
C PRO A 35 -11.50 -3.48 17.14
N SER A 36 -12.45 -3.63 18.05
CA SER A 36 -13.58 -4.54 17.85
C SER A 36 -14.48 -4.03 16.72
N VAL A 37 -15.28 -4.93 16.14
CA VAL A 37 -16.28 -4.55 15.12
C VAL A 37 -17.26 -3.51 15.69
N THR A 38 -17.66 -3.66 16.95
CA THR A 38 -18.54 -2.70 17.64
C THR A 38 -17.88 -1.32 17.82
N ALA A 39 -16.60 -1.28 18.17
CA ALA A 39 -15.84 -0.04 18.27
C ALA A 39 -15.71 0.64 16.90
N PHE A 40 -15.44 -0.12 15.84
CA PHE A 40 -15.39 0.40 14.48
C PHE A 40 -16.73 0.96 14.01
N ILE A 41 -17.84 0.24 14.23
CA ILE A 41 -19.19 0.72 13.91
C ILE A 41 -19.48 2.02 14.67
N LYS A 42 -19.26 2.03 15.99
CA LYS A 42 -19.44 3.24 16.79
C LYS A 42 -18.65 4.40 16.20
N TYR A 43 -17.35 4.22 15.94
CA TYR A 43 -16.50 5.22 15.33
C TYR A 43 -17.10 5.77 14.02
N MET A 44 -17.49 4.89 13.09
CA MET A 44 -18.06 5.28 11.79
C MET A 44 -19.34 6.12 11.92
N PHE A 45 -20.21 5.84 12.89
CA PHE A 45 -21.51 6.52 13.04
C PHE A 45 -21.47 7.74 13.97
N THR A 46 -20.56 7.80 14.93
CA THR A 46 -20.58 8.85 15.96
C THR A 46 -19.36 9.76 15.95
N GLU A 47 -18.19 9.27 15.54
CA GLU A 47 -16.91 9.96 15.76
C GLU A 47 -16.19 10.32 14.47
N TYR A 48 -16.44 9.59 13.37
CA TYR A 48 -15.85 9.78 12.05
C TYR A 48 -15.93 11.28 11.68
N ASN A 49 -17.13 11.82 11.53
CA ASN A 49 -17.35 13.21 11.12
C ASN A 49 -16.88 14.28 12.12
N SER A 50 -16.50 13.89 13.35
CA SER A 50 -16.07 14.78 14.41
C SER A 50 -14.54 14.89 14.54
N ASN A 51 -13.79 14.32 13.59
CA ASN A 51 -12.33 14.42 13.58
C ASN A 51 -11.87 15.90 13.44
N PRO A 52 -11.12 16.46 14.42
CA PRO A 52 -10.69 17.86 14.38
C PRO A 52 -9.82 18.22 13.17
N GLY A 53 -9.06 17.24 12.66
CA GLY A 53 -8.27 17.39 11.45
C GLY A 53 -9.15 17.68 10.23
N TRP A 54 -10.32 17.05 10.15
CA TRP A 54 -11.23 17.26 9.02
C TRP A 54 -11.90 18.62 9.07
N GLU A 55 -12.21 19.11 10.27
CA GLU A 55 -12.75 20.46 10.41
C GLU A 55 -11.75 21.52 9.92
N SER A 56 -10.46 21.36 10.23
CA SER A 56 -9.44 22.26 9.69
C SER A 56 -9.37 22.24 8.16
N VAL A 57 -9.47 21.06 7.57
CA VAL A 57 -9.45 20.85 6.11
C VAL A 57 -10.72 21.40 5.45
N LYS A 58 -11.89 21.18 6.04
CA LYS A 58 -13.18 21.77 5.59
C LYS A 58 -13.16 23.30 5.64
N GLN A 59 -12.39 23.89 6.55
CA GLN A 59 -12.15 25.34 6.64
C GLN A 59 -11.10 25.84 5.63
N GLY A 60 -10.75 25.05 4.61
CA GLY A 60 -9.83 25.44 3.56
C GLY A 60 -8.35 25.35 3.92
N ARG A 61 -7.99 24.72 5.05
CA ARG A 61 -6.59 24.52 5.48
C ARG A 61 -5.98 23.21 4.98
N ALA A 62 -6.54 22.63 3.92
CA ALA A 62 -5.91 21.51 3.24
C ALA A 62 -4.54 21.94 2.68
N PRO A 63 -3.49 21.11 2.79
CA PRO A 63 -2.24 21.38 2.09
C PRO A 63 -2.49 21.60 0.60
N PRO A 64 -1.85 22.59 -0.03
CA PRO A 64 -2.03 22.85 -1.46
C PRO A 64 -1.54 21.65 -2.27
N VAL A 65 -2.28 21.31 -3.33
CA VAL A 65 -1.83 20.32 -4.29
C VAL A 65 -0.92 21.02 -5.29
N VAL A 66 0.37 20.73 -5.21
CA VAL A 66 1.39 21.27 -6.11
C VAL A 66 1.41 20.45 -7.41
N PRO A 67 1.47 21.08 -8.60
CA PRO A 67 1.70 20.36 -9.84
C PRO A 67 3.01 19.57 -9.82
N LEU A 68 3.05 18.44 -10.51
CA LEU A 68 4.28 17.67 -10.65
C LEU A 68 5.28 18.42 -11.54
N ASP A 69 6.55 18.43 -11.14
CA ASP A 69 7.64 18.87 -12.00
C ASP A 69 8.07 17.70 -12.89
N TYR A 70 7.49 17.63 -14.09
CA TYR A 70 7.79 16.56 -15.04
C TYR A 70 9.23 16.61 -15.58
N ASN A 71 9.90 17.76 -15.55
CA ASN A 71 11.31 17.85 -15.94
C ASN A 71 12.18 17.17 -14.88
N GLN A 72 11.87 17.42 -13.60
CA GLN A 72 12.54 16.76 -12.49
C GLN A 72 12.23 15.26 -12.42
N ILE A 73 11.00 14.84 -12.75
CA ILE A 73 10.65 13.41 -12.80
C ILE A 73 11.36 12.71 -13.97
N ALA A 74 11.55 13.39 -15.11
CA ALA A 74 12.26 12.84 -16.26
C ALA A 74 13.79 12.76 -16.06
N ALA A 75 14.34 13.54 -15.13
CA ALA A 75 15.76 13.56 -14.79
C ALA A 75 15.95 13.53 -13.26
N PRO A 76 15.62 12.41 -12.60
CA PRO A 76 15.67 12.32 -11.14
C PRO A 76 17.12 12.36 -10.63
N SER A 77 17.29 12.85 -9.40
CA SER A 77 18.51 12.65 -8.62
C SER A 77 18.74 11.16 -8.27
N ASP A 78 19.88 10.81 -7.66
CA ASP A 78 20.23 9.44 -7.25
C ASP A 78 19.07 8.73 -6.51
N VAL A 79 18.42 9.47 -5.61
CA VAL A 79 17.15 9.08 -4.96
C VAL A 79 16.22 10.28 -4.96
N GLN A 80 14.97 10.07 -5.38
CA GLN A 80 13.91 11.08 -5.41
C GLN A 80 12.58 10.45 -4.99
N LEU A 81 11.79 11.19 -4.20
CA LEU A 81 10.44 10.80 -3.81
C LEU A 81 9.47 11.88 -4.26
N THR A 82 8.42 11.47 -4.98
CA THR A 82 7.27 12.32 -5.30
C THR A 82 6.06 11.82 -4.52
N TRP A 83 5.52 12.67 -3.66
CA TRP A 83 4.32 12.36 -2.90
C TRP A 83 3.06 12.59 -3.75
N LEU A 84 2.33 11.51 -4.01
CA LEU A 84 1.12 11.50 -4.85
C LEU A 84 -0.18 11.60 -4.01
N GLY A 85 -0.02 11.77 -2.69
CA GLY A 85 -1.11 11.88 -1.71
C GLY A 85 -1.35 10.58 -0.94
N HIS A 86 -1.79 10.69 0.31
CA HIS A 86 -1.94 9.55 1.24
C HIS A 86 -0.63 8.74 1.34
N ALA A 87 -0.67 7.42 1.16
CA ALA A 87 0.50 6.55 1.09
C ALA A 87 1.05 6.37 -0.34
N SER A 88 0.49 7.06 -1.34
CA SER A 88 0.93 6.95 -2.72
C SER A 88 2.25 7.68 -2.94
N LEU A 89 3.29 6.94 -3.30
CA LEU A 89 4.63 7.48 -3.55
C LEU A 89 5.14 6.97 -4.89
N LEU A 90 5.70 7.88 -5.70
CA LEU A 90 6.63 7.50 -6.75
C LEU A 90 8.04 7.65 -6.18
N VAL A 91 8.75 6.54 -6.08
CA VAL A 91 10.15 6.49 -5.64
C VAL A 91 11.01 6.24 -6.87
N GLN A 92 11.90 7.17 -7.16
CA GLN A 92 12.88 7.04 -8.23
C GLN A 92 14.25 6.83 -7.60
N ILE A 93 14.87 5.68 -7.85
CA ILE A 93 16.13 5.30 -7.21
C ILE A 93 16.98 4.51 -8.20
N ASN A 94 18.24 4.93 -8.39
CA ASN A 94 19.17 4.30 -9.34
C ASN A 94 18.52 4.07 -10.72
N GLY A 95 17.75 5.06 -11.19
CA GLY A 95 17.04 5.02 -12.49
C GLY A 95 15.78 4.15 -12.55
N ALA A 96 15.41 3.42 -11.49
CA ALA A 96 14.15 2.69 -11.42
C ALA A 96 13.01 3.56 -10.89
N ASN A 97 11.82 3.41 -11.43
CA ASN A 97 10.59 4.05 -10.99
C ASN A 97 9.69 3.03 -10.27
N VAL A 98 9.60 3.15 -8.95
CA VAL A 98 8.78 2.28 -8.09
C VAL A 98 7.56 3.03 -7.59
N LEU A 99 6.37 2.49 -7.84
CA LEU A 99 5.10 3.05 -7.40
C LEU A 99 4.57 2.30 -6.19
N PHE A 100 4.37 2.99 -5.07
CA PHE A 100 3.82 2.42 -3.84
C PHE A 100 2.37 2.83 -3.64
N ASP A 101 1.51 1.87 -3.26
CA ASP A 101 0.12 2.06 -2.81
C ASP A 101 -0.67 3.16 -3.57
N PRO A 102 -0.78 3.09 -4.92
CA PRO A 102 -1.35 4.19 -5.69
C PRO A 102 -2.86 4.30 -5.51
N VAL A 103 -3.34 5.49 -5.13
CA VAL A 103 -4.75 5.84 -4.95
C VAL A 103 -5.09 7.17 -5.63
N PHE A 104 -5.65 7.05 -6.82
CA PHE A 104 -6.04 8.17 -7.68
C PHE A 104 -7.57 8.36 -7.73
N SER A 105 -8.36 7.39 -7.25
CA SER A 105 -9.81 7.54 -7.11
C SER A 105 -10.20 8.69 -6.19
N THR A 106 -11.43 9.15 -6.35
CA THR A 106 -12.03 10.16 -5.47
C THR A 106 -12.40 9.58 -4.10
N ARG A 107 -12.79 8.30 -4.04
CA ARG A 107 -13.14 7.63 -2.78
C ARG A 107 -12.38 6.33 -2.56
N CYS A 108 -11.95 6.11 -1.32
CA CYS A 108 -11.37 4.86 -0.84
C CYS A 108 -12.52 3.95 -0.37
N SER A 109 -13.20 3.31 -1.32
CA SER A 109 -14.43 2.57 -1.06
C SER A 109 -14.66 1.51 -2.14
N PRO A 110 -15.42 0.43 -1.86
CA PRO A 110 -15.87 -0.50 -2.90
C PRO A 110 -16.68 0.17 -4.01
N VAL A 111 -17.26 1.35 -3.74
CA VAL A 111 -18.08 2.11 -4.68
C VAL A 111 -17.72 3.59 -4.66
N GLN A 112 -17.79 4.28 -5.80
CA GLN A 112 -17.39 5.70 -5.88
C GLN A 112 -18.49 6.68 -5.43
N TRP A 113 -19.71 6.21 -5.16
CA TRP A 113 -20.82 7.05 -4.69
C TRP A 113 -20.95 7.12 -3.16
N MET A 114 -20.25 6.27 -2.40
CA MET A 114 -20.31 6.22 -0.93
C MET A 114 -18.94 5.90 -0.33
N GLY A 115 -18.71 6.25 0.94
CA GLY A 115 -17.47 6.00 1.67
C GLY A 115 -16.51 7.20 1.72
N PRO A 116 -15.33 7.06 2.33
CA PRO A 116 -14.38 8.15 2.52
C PRO A 116 -13.99 8.82 1.20
N LYS A 117 -14.18 10.14 1.11
CA LYS A 117 -13.76 10.95 -0.03
C LYS A 117 -12.49 11.70 0.33
N ARG A 118 -11.50 11.70 -0.57
CA ARG A 118 -10.29 12.50 -0.39
C ARG A 118 -10.62 14.00 -0.33
N PHE A 119 -9.93 14.73 0.52
CA PHE A 119 -10.13 16.18 0.66
C PHE A 119 -9.39 17.00 -0.41
N THR A 120 -8.22 16.54 -0.82
CA THR A 120 -7.42 17.12 -1.90
C THR A 120 -7.55 16.27 -3.15
N ARG A 121 -7.48 16.86 -4.34
CA ARG A 121 -7.41 16.08 -5.60
C ARG A 121 -6.11 15.29 -5.69
N ALA A 122 -6.07 14.25 -6.53
CA ALA A 122 -4.81 13.64 -6.95
C ALA A 122 -3.94 14.71 -7.68
N PRO A 123 -2.61 14.72 -7.48
CA PRO A 123 -1.75 15.70 -8.13
C PRO A 123 -1.66 15.50 -9.65
N CYS A 124 -1.81 14.26 -10.11
CA CYS A 124 -1.89 13.87 -11.52
C CYS A 124 -2.89 12.71 -11.70
N THR A 125 -3.09 12.29 -12.94
CA THR A 125 -3.83 11.09 -13.35
C THR A 125 -2.90 9.91 -13.59
N VAL A 126 -3.44 8.69 -13.66
CA VAL A 126 -2.63 7.50 -13.98
C VAL A 126 -1.98 7.60 -15.36
N SER A 127 -2.60 8.27 -16.33
CA SER A 127 -2.02 8.52 -17.66
C SER A 127 -0.85 9.50 -17.67
N GLU A 128 -0.69 10.31 -16.61
CA GLU A 128 0.38 11.30 -16.49
C GLU A 128 1.61 10.79 -15.73
N LEU A 129 1.54 9.61 -15.09
CA LEU A 129 2.72 9.00 -14.45
C LEU A 129 3.89 8.80 -15.46
N PRO A 130 5.15 8.78 -15.03
CA PRO A 130 6.22 8.27 -15.88
C PRO A 130 6.05 6.75 -16.11
N HIS A 131 6.95 6.13 -16.88
CA HIS A 131 7.04 4.67 -16.91
C HIS A 131 7.26 4.13 -15.48
N ILE A 132 6.58 3.05 -15.11
CA ILE A 132 6.71 2.43 -13.79
C ILE A 132 7.24 1.01 -13.97
N ASP A 133 8.35 0.71 -13.33
CA ASP A 133 9.02 -0.59 -13.42
C ASP A 133 8.40 -1.61 -12.45
N VAL A 134 8.12 -1.16 -11.22
CA VAL A 134 7.62 -2.00 -10.13
C VAL A 134 6.48 -1.31 -9.39
N LEU A 135 5.37 -2.01 -9.24
CA LEU A 135 4.27 -1.66 -8.34
C LEU A 135 4.43 -2.42 -7.03
N VAL A 136 4.43 -1.71 -5.90
CA VAL A 136 4.54 -2.30 -4.57
C VAL A 136 3.29 -1.97 -3.76
N LEU A 137 2.69 -3.00 -3.17
CA LEU A 137 1.53 -2.86 -2.29
C LEU A 137 1.90 -3.26 -0.87
N SER A 138 1.54 -2.43 0.11
CA SER A 138 1.72 -2.74 1.54
C SER A 138 0.63 -3.67 2.06
N HIS A 139 -0.62 -3.46 1.67
CA HIS A 139 -1.77 -4.26 2.10
C HIS A 139 -3.01 -3.95 1.25
N ASN A 140 -4.14 -4.56 1.59
CA ASN A 140 -5.33 -4.55 0.73
C ASN A 140 -6.46 -3.61 1.14
N HIS A 141 -6.26 -2.65 2.05
CA HIS A 141 -7.33 -1.69 2.34
C HIS A 141 -7.66 -0.81 1.12
N TYR A 142 -8.86 -0.24 1.08
CA TYR A 142 -9.30 0.57 -0.08
C TYR A 142 -8.49 1.84 -0.32
N ASP A 143 -7.78 2.33 0.69
CA ASP A 143 -6.89 3.49 0.65
C ASP A 143 -5.42 3.13 0.38
N HIS A 144 -5.11 1.85 0.11
CA HIS A 144 -3.78 1.38 -0.33
C HIS A 144 -3.84 0.49 -1.58
N LEU A 145 -4.98 -0.20 -1.78
CA LEU A 145 -5.31 -1.01 -2.95
C LEU A 145 -6.63 -0.50 -3.55
N ASP A 146 -6.50 0.58 -4.34
CA ASP A 146 -7.60 1.17 -5.08
C ASP A 146 -7.82 0.45 -6.41
N TRP A 147 -8.94 -0.27 -6.50
CA TRP A 147 -9.31 -1.08 -7.65
C TRP A 147 -9.31 -0.30 -8.98
N ASN A 148 -9.87 0.92 -9.00
CA ASN A 148 -9.96 1.68 -10.25
C ASN A 148 -8.60 2.24 -10.67
N THR A 149 -7.75 2.59 -9.71
CA THR A 149 -6.38 3.03 -9.99
C THR A 149 -5.56 1.88 -10.52
N LEU A 150 -5.58 0.72 -9.84
CA LEU A 150 -4.81 -0.44 -10.26
C LEU A 150 -5.25 -0.98 -11.61
N LYS A 151 -6.55 -0.91 -11.95
CA LYS A 151 -7.03 -1.24 -13.29
C LYS A 151 -6.40 -0.33 -14.36
N GLN A 152 -6.40 0.99 -14.15
CA GLN A 152 -5.77 1.94 -15.07
C GLN A 152 -4.25 1.76 -15.15
N VAL A 153 -3.60 1.41 -14.03
CA VAL A 153 -2.16 1.11 -13.99
C VAL A 153 -1.86 -0.12 -14.84
N HIS A 154 -2.63 -1.20 -14.72
CA HIS A 154 -2.48 -2.39 -15.55
C HIS A 154 -2.72 -2.10 -17.02
N GLU A 155 -3.79 -1.37 -17.36
CA GLU A 155 -4.10 -0.99 -18.75
C GLU A 155 -2.96 -0.19 -19.40
N ARG A 156 -2.26 0.64 -18.60
CA ARG A 156 -1.13 1.44 -19.08
C ARG A 156 0.20 0.68 -19.09
N PHE A 157 0.42 -0.20 -18.13
CA PHE A 157 1.66 -0.96 -17.95
C PHE A 157 1.33 -2.46 -17.80
N PRO A 158 0.95 -3.15 -18.90
CA PRO A 158 0.41 -4.51 -18.82
C PRO A 158 1.40 -5.54 -18.23
N ASP A 159 2.70 -5.34 -18.44
CA ASP A 159 3.77 -6.27 -18.01
C ASP A 159 4.45 -5.87 -16.69
N ILE A 160 3.95 -4.82 -16.02
CA ILE A 160 4.52 -4.29 -14.78
C ILE A 160 4.67 -5.40 -13.73
N LYS A 161 5.81 -5.42 -13.05
CA LYS A 161 6.03 -6.33 -11.93
C LYS A 161 5.30 -5.80 -10.70
N VAL A 162 4.49 -6.66 -10.08
CA VAL A 162 3.74 -6.32 -8.86
C VAL A 162 4.28 -7.11 -7.69
N LEU A 163 4.64 -6.42 -6.61
CA LEU A 163 5.02 -7.02 -5.32
C LEU A 163 3.90 -6.77 -4.32
N ALA A 164 3.40 -7.82 -3.69
CA ALA A 164 2.36 -7.71 -2.67
C ALA A 164 2.49 -8.80 -1.58
N PRO A 165 1.92 -8.60 -0.38
CA PRO A 165 1.94 -9.61 0.67
C PRO A 165 1.05 -10.81 0.35
N LEU A 166 1.21 -11.90 1.10
CA LEU A 166 0.37 -13.10 1.05
C LEU A 166 -1.15 -12.81 0.97
N GLY A 167 -1.86 -13.62 0.18
CA GLY A 167 -3.31 -13.53 0.00
C GLY A 167 -3.79 -12.49 -1.01
N ASN A 168 -2.92 -11.62 -1.54
CA ASN A 168 -3.32 -10.55 -2.47
C ASN A 168 -3.36 -10.96 -3.95
N ARG A 169 -2.89 -12.16 -4.31
CA ARG A 169 -2.91 -12.64 -5.71
C ARG A 169 -4.30 -12.63 -6.35
N PRO A 170 -5.38 -13.13 -5.71
CA PRO A 170 -6.68 -13.23 -6.37
C PRO A 170 -7.21 -11.88 -6.87
N ILE A 171 -7.12 -10.83 -6.04
CA ILE A 171 -7.55 -9.48 -6.41
C ILE A 171 -6.69 -8.92 -7.55
N LEU A 172 -5.36 -9.06 -7.47
CA LEU A 172 -4.45 -8.59 -8.52
C LEU A 172 -4.66 -9.32 -9.85
N SER A 173 -4.80 -10.65 -9.82
CA SER A 173 -5.08 -11.42 -11.03
C SER A 173 -6.44 -11.08 -11.65
N SER A 174 -7.45 -10.77 -10.84
CA SER A 174 -8.74 -10.30 -11.35
C SER A 174 -8.70 -8.91 -12.02
N LEU A 175 -7.62 -8.13 -11.83
CA LEU A 175 -7.35 -6.88 -12.57
C LEU A 175 -6.61 -7.11 -13.90
N GLY A 176 -6.13 -8.34 -14.15
CA GLY A 176 -5.33 -8.69 -15.32
C GLY A 176 -3.82 -8.77 -15.08
N PHE A 177 -3.32 -8.42 -13.88
CA PHE A 177 -1.89 -8.55 -13.60
C PHE A 177 -1.44 -10.02 -13.66
N THR A 178 -0.36 -10.28 -14.40
CA THR A 178 0.23 -11.61 -14.60
C THR A 178 1.58 -11.75 -13.91
N ASN A 179 2.40 -10.69 -13.89
CA ASN A 179 3.73 -10.64 -13.27
C ASN A 179 3.65 -10.26 -11.78
N ILE A 180 3.02 -11.11 -10.98
CA ILE A 180 2.81 -10.88 -9.54
C ILE A 180 3.73 -11.76 -8.70
N VAL A 181 4.54 -11.13 -7.84
CA VAL A 181 5.27 -11.79 -6.76
C VAL A 181 4.50 -11.58 -5.46
N ILE A 182 4.24 -12.68 -4.76
CA ILE A 182 3.64 -12.67 -3.45
C ILE A 182 4.70 -13.04 -2.44
N ALA A 183 4.89 -12.20 -1.43
CA ALA A 183 5.89 -12.38 -0.40
C ALA A 183 5.26 -12.51 0.99
N ASP A 184 5.89 -13.31 1.83
CA ASP A 184 5.66 -13.32 3.28
C ASP A 184 6.67 -12.42 4.01
N TRP A 185 6.45 -12.16 5.28
CA TRP A 185 7.42 -11.43 6.10
C TRP A 185 8.78 -12.12 6.10
N TRP A 186 9.79 -11.28 5.91
CA TRP A 186 11.21 -11.54 5.74
C TRP A 186 11.62 -12.22 4.44
N ASP A 187 10.69 -12.42 3.51
CA ASP A 187 11.04 -12.82 2.15
C ASP A 187 11.69 -11.63 1.42
N GLU A 188 12.72 -11.94 0.64
CA GLU A 188 13.43 -10.99 -0.22
C GLU A 188 13.19 -11.37 -1.68
N THR A 189 12.79 -10.40 -2.50
CA THR A 189 12.59 -10.58 -3.94
C THR A 189 13.64 -9.79 -4.69
N SER A 190 14.46 -10.48 -5.48
CA SER A 190 15.39 -9.84 -6.41
C SER A 190 14.67 -9.53 -7.73
N VAL A 191 14.84 -8.30 -8.21
CA VAL A 191 14.23 -7.78 -9.43
C VAL A 191 15.34 -7.20 -10.31
N GLU A 192 15.54 -7.80 -11.46
CA GLU A 192 16.45 -7.27 -12.48
C GLU A 192 15.71 -6.27 -13.36
N LEU A 193 16.19 -5.02 -13.38
CA LEU A 193 15.71 -3.94 -14.23
C LEU A 193 16.82 -3.54 -15.22
N PRO A 194 16.51 -2.84 -16.33
CA PRO A 194 17.54 -2.32 -17.24
C PRO A 194 18.58 -1.43 -16.54
N THR A 195 18.23 -0.85 -15.40
CA THR A 195 19.07 0.03 -14.60
C THR A 195 19.89 -0.69 -13.51
N GLY A 196 19.66 -1.98 -13.28
CA GLY A 196 20.38 -2.80 -12.31
C GLY A 196 19.49 -3.76 -11.53
N GLY A 197 20.12 -4.52 -10.62
CA GLY A 197 19.44 -5.44 -9.71
C GLY A 197 18.96 -4.73 -8.44
N PHE A 198 17.70 -4.97 -8.05
CA PHE A 198 17.08 -4.43 -6.85
C PHE A 198 16.57 -5.55 -5.96
N THR A 199 16.77 -5.43 -4.65
CA THR A 199 16.21 -6.36 -3.66
C THR A 199 15.10 -5.67 -2.88
N PHE A 200 13.92 -6.25 -2.91
CA PHE A 200 12.76 -5.80 -2.15
C PHE A 200 12.53 -6.75 -0.98
N ALA A 201 12.54 -6.23 0.25
CA ALA A 201 12.34 -7.03 1.45
C ALA A 201 10.94 -6.81 2.00
N CYS A 202 10.10 -7.86 1.99
CA CYS A 202 8.78 -7.81 2.62
C CYS A 202 8.98 -7.86 4.13
N THR A 203 8.76 -6.75 4.83
CA THR A 203 9.05 -6.65 6.27
C THR A 203 7.79 -6.55 7.11
N PRO A 204 7.82 -6.94 8.40
CA PRO A 204 6.64 -6.88 9.24
C PRO A 204 6.17 -5.45 9.53
N ALA A 205 4.85 -5.26 9.60
CA ALA A 205 4.22 -4.05 10.12
C ALA A 205 3.14 -4.44 11.14
N GLN A 206 2.74 -3.52 12.03
CA GLN A 206 1.62 -3.75 12.96
C GLN A 206 0.35 -3.13 12.38
N HIS A 207 -0.50 -3.95 11.77
CA HIS A 207 -1.73 -3.50 11.10
C HIS A 207 -2.79 -4.61 11.06
N MET A 208 -3.89 -4.33 10.35
CA MET A 208 -4.92 -5.31 9.99
C MET A 208 -5.28 -5.20 8.51
N THR A 209 -5.98 -6.21 7.98
CA THR A 209 -6.56 -6.19 6.62
C THR A 209 -8.04 -6.54 6.66
N ALA A 210 -8.82 -5.92 5.77
CA ALA A 210 -10.20 -6.28 5.44
C ALA A 210 -10.66 -5.49 4.20
N ARG A 211 -11.45 -6.12 3.33
CA ARG A 211 -12.18 -5.41 2.26
C ARG A 211 -13.68 -5.69 2.30
N GLY A 212 -14.07 -6.89 2.71
CA GLY A 212 -15.44 -7.33 2.86
C GLY A 212 -15.82 -7.58 4.32
N LEU A 213 -17.01 -8.16 4.51
CA LEU A 213 -17.55 -8.46 5.83
C LEU A 213 -16.88 -9.66 6.51
N PHE A 214 -16.31 -10.58 5.73
CA PHE A 214 -15.85 -11.90 6.20
C PHE A 214 -14.37 -12.18 5.92
N ASP A 215 -13.63 -11.22 5.35
CA ASP A 215 -12.23 -11.39 4.91
C ASP A 215 -11.22 -10.71 5.85
N ARG A 216 -11.64 -10.31 7.06
CA ARG A 216 -10.74 -9.68 8.04
C ARG A 216 -9.51 -10.57 8.32
N MET A 217 -8.31 -10.06 8.13
CA MET A 217 -7.05 -10.79 8.24
C MET A 217 -6.89 -11.97 7.26
N ALA A 218 -7.65 -12.02 6.16
CA ALA A 218 -7.50 -13.07 5.14
C ALA A 218 -6.28 -12.84 4.23
N THR A 219 -5.71 -11.63 4.25
CA THR A 219 -4.49 -11.27 3.52
C THR A 219 -3.47 -10.68 4.48
N LEU A 220 -2.20 -10.82 4.15
CA LEU A 220 -1.11 -10.24 4.92
C LEU A 220 -0.97 -8.74 4.59
N TRP A 221 -0.35 -8.01 5.50
CA TRP A 221 0.09 -6.62 5.37
C TRP A 221 1.59 -6.55 5.61
N SER A 222 2.32 -5.61 5.02
CA SER A 222 3.77 -5.49 5.21
C SER A 222 4.25 -4.05 5.06
N SER A 223 5.47 -3.81 5.51
CA SER A 223 6.34 -2.76 4.97
C SER A 223 7.24 -3.34 3.88
N TRP A 224 7.91 -2.45 3.15
CA TRP A 224 8.82 -2.77 2.04
C TRP A 224 10.04 -1.86 2.07
#